data_AF-A0A943REX7-F1
#
_entry.id   AF-A0A943REX7-F1
#
_cell.length_a   1.000
_cell.length_b   1.000
_cell.length_c   1.000
_cell.angle_alpha   90.00
_cell.angle_beta   90.00
_cell.angle_gamma   90.00
#
_symmetry.space_group_name_H-M   'P 1'
#
loop_
_entity.id
_entity.type
_entity.pdbx_description
1 polymer ?
#
loop_
_entity_poly.entity_id
_entity_poly.type
_entity_poly.pdbx_seq_one_letter_code
_entity_poly.pdbx_strand_id
1 'polypeptide(L)'
;MPPDSYVVMCTGSQGEPLSALARIAGGNHKTISIDEGDTVIISATPVPGNERAVTRVVNSLAKIGADVYDKSRACVHVSGHAGAEELKLVLSIVRPQAFLPVHGEATHLRAHANLAEATGVSPEDVFILENGESIELSSKGIKIGESVPSGIVVVDGLSVGDTSEMVLHERSSLGAQGVASIACAVNRKSRSLVTPVLVEMHGIPGGDDPELVKAVSKAVSNAIQRSLSKEEPPRETRKIARSALLSVLWERTNQRPLVIVNILEL
;
A
#
# COMPACT_ATOMS: atom_id res chain seq x y z
N MET A 1 -36.62 2.43 22.63
CA MET A 1 -36.23 1.80 23.91
C MET A 1 -35.46 2.84 24.71
N PRO A 2 -35.52 2.84 26.05
CA PRO A 2 -34.67 3.72 26.88
C PRO A 2 -33.18 3.57 26.52
N PRO A 3 -32.38 4.65 26.51
CA PRO A 3 -30.96 4.59 26.10
C PRO A 3 -30.11 3.58 26.89
N ASP A 4 -30.41 3.39 28.17
CA ASP A 4 -29.73 2.47 29.09
C ASP A 4 -30.15 1.00 28.95
N SER A 5 -31.11 0.71 28.07
CA SER A 5 -31.70 -0.63 27.92
C SER A 5 -31.19 -1.42 26.70
N TYR A 6 -30.24 -0.87 25.94
CA TYR A 6 -29.68 -1.56 24.77
C TYR A 6 -28.19 -1.32 24.60
N VAL A 7 -27.53 -2.28 23.94
CA VAL A 7 -26.12 -2.22 23.55
C VAL A 7 -26.02 -2.52 22.06
N VAL A 8 -25.30 -1.67 21.32
CA VAL A 8 -25.03 -1.88 19.90
C VAL A 8 -23.65 -2.52 19.74
N MET A 9 -23.63 -3.77 19.27
CA MET A 9 -22.39 -4.42 18.83
C MET A 9 -22.21 -4.21 17.32
N CYS A 10 -21.09 -3.65 16.91
CA CYS A 10 -20.84 -3.33 15.51
C CYS A 10 -19.38 -3.57 15.10
N THR A 11 -19.14 -3.64 13.80
CA THR A 11 -17.80 -3.76 13.21
C THR A 11 -17.16 -2.38 13.02
N GLY A 12 -15.84 -2.36 12.76
CA GLY A 12 -15.13 -1.12 12.44
C GLY A 12 -14.11 -0.65 13.46
N SER A 13 -13.63 -1.56 14.31
CA SER A 13 -12.66 -1.22 15.36
C SER A 13 -11.29 -0.79 14.81
N GLN A 14 -11.00 -1.06 13.53
CA GLN A 14 -9.80 -0.58 12.84
C GLN A 14 -10.03 0.70 12.01
N GLY A 15 -11.23 1.28 12.10
CA GLY A 15 -11.55 2.53 11.39
C GLY A 15 -11.76 2.36 9.89
N GLU A 16 -12.12 1.15 9.43
CA GLU A 16 -12.39 0.89 8.02
C GLU A 16 -13.54 1.80 7.54
N PRO A 17 -13.37 2.60 6.46
CA PRO A 17 -14.32 3.66 6.11
C PRO A 17 -15.77 3.20 5.88
N LEU A 18 -15.96 1.95 5.43
CA LEU A 18 -17.27 1.38 5.13
C LEU A 18 -17.86 0.57 6.30
N SER A 19 -17.13 0.44 7.41
CA SER A 19 -17.59 -0.28 8.60
C SER A 19 -18.77 0.42 9.27
N ALA A 20 -19.48 -0.32 10.12
CA ALA A 20 -20.61 0.22 10.85
C ALA A 20 -20.19 1.40 11.75
N LEU A 21 -19.15 1.24 12.58
CA LEU A 21 -18.70 2.30 13.49
C LEU A 21 -18.25 3.56 12.75
N ALA A 22 -17.49 3.44 11.66
CA ALA A 22 -17.04 4.60 10.88
C ALA A 22 -18.23 5.34 10.24
N ARG A 23 -19.24 4.62 9.75
CA ARG A 23 -20.45 5.21 9.18
C ARG A 23 -21.32 5.87 10.25
N ILE A 24 -21.42 5.28 11.43
CA ILE A 24 -22.16 5.86 12.56
C ILE A 24 -21.46 7.16 13.01
N ALA A 25 -20.14 7.14 13.23
CA ALA A 25 -19.35 8.30 13.61
C ALA A 25 -19.39 9.43 12.57
N GLY A 26 -19.54 9.07 11.28
CA GLY A 26 -19.68 10.02 10.17
C GLY A 26 -21.12 10.45 9.87
N GLY A 27 -22.13 10.01 10.63
CA GLY A 27 -23.55 10.35 10.41
C GLY A 27 -24.18 9.72 9.15
N ASN A 28 -23.52 8.72 8.55
CA ASN A 28 -23.92 8.09 7.28
C ASN A 28 -24.54 6.70 7.47
N HIS A 29 -24.77 6.27 8.71
CA HIS A 29 -25.42 4.99 9.00
C HIS A 29 -26.95 5.14 8.93
N LYS A 30 -27.62 4.20 8.25
CA LYS A 30 -29.04 4.37 7.86
C LYS A 30 -30.02 4.37 9.05
N THR A 31 -29.64 3.71 10.15
CA THR A 31 -30.54 3.38 11.25
C THR A 31 -30.02 3.76 12.63
N ILE A 32 -28.75 4.16 12.74
CA ILE A 32 -28.08 4.41 14.01
C ILE A 32 -27.35 5.74 13.89
N SER A 33 -27.66 6.66 14.79
CA SER A 33 -26.90 7.88 15.04
C SER A 33 -26.25 7.78 16.42
N ILE A 34 -25.27 8.64 16.67
CA ILE A 34 -24.69 8.83 17.99
C ILE A 34 -25.13 10.19 18.51
N ASP A 35 -25.56 10.21 19.76
CA ASP A 35 -25.98 11.41 20.46
C ASP A 35 -24.92 11.80 21.52
N GLU A 36 -24.99 13.03 21.99
CA GLU A 36 -24.14 13.51 23.09
C GLU A 36 -24.38 12.67 24.35
N GLY A 37 -23.30 12.21 24.99
CA GLY A 37 -23.37 11.35 26.18
C GLY A 37 -23.40 9.85 25.90
N ASP A 38 -23.51 9.42 24.65
CA ASP A 38 -23.35 8.01 24.29
C ASP A 38 -21.95 7.50 24.65
N THR A 39 -21.88 6.28 25.17
CA THR A 39 -20.61 5.60 25.44
C THR A 39 -20.20 4.72 24.27
N VAL A 40 -18.99 4.92 23.76
CA VAL A 40 -18.42 4.07 22.71
C VAL A 40 -17.19 3.34 23.22
N ILE A 41 -17.22 2.01 23.18
CA ILE A 41 -16.11 1.16 23.60
C ILE A 41 -15.42 0.58 22.36
N ILE A 42 -14.17 0.98 22.13
CA ILE A 42 -13.30 0.39 21.11
C ILE A 42 -12.46 -0.70 21.78
N SER A 43 -13.02 -1.92 21.81
CA SER A 43 -12.39 -3.13 22.37
C SER A 43 -11.34 -3.73 21.42
N ALA A 44 -10.44 -2.90 20.91
CA ALA A 44 -9.38 -3.32 20.00
C ALA A 44 -8.15 -2.41 20.11
N THR A 45 -7.02 -2.92 19.63
CA THR A 45 -5.82 -2.11 19.34
C THR A 45 -5.73 -1.85 17.83
N PRO A 46 -5.37 -0.63 17.39
CA PRO A 46 -5.03 -0.40 15.99
C PRO A 46 -3.89 -1.34 15.57
N VAL A 47 -4.15 -2.13 14.53
CA VAL A 47 -3.11 -2.90 13.83
C VAL A 47 -2.16 -1.90 13.15
N PRO A 48 -0.84 -2.16 13.11
CA PRO A 48 0.10 -1.28 12.44
C PRO A 48 -0.36 -0.85 11.04
N GLY A 49 -0.42 0.47 10.80
CA GLY A 49 -0.92 1.07 9.56
C GLY A 49 -2.35 1.64 9.64
N ASN A 50 -3.15 1.22 10.63
CA ASN A 50 -4.53 1.68 10.80
C ASN A 50 -4.69 2.81 11.84
N GLU A 51 -3.62 3.29 12.46
CA GLU A 51 -3.66 4.26 13.56
C GLU A 51 -4.39 5.55 13.15
N ARG A 52 -4.12 6.04 11.93
CA ARG A 52 -4.76 7.24 11.38
C ARG A 52 -6.27 7.06 11.17
N ALA A 53 -6.67 5.88 10.71
CA ALA A 53 -8.08 5.56 10.44
C ALA A 53 -8.86 5.50 11.76
N VAL A 54 -8.34 4.76 12.75
CA VAL A 54 -8.94 4.69 14.10
C VAL A 54 -9.01 6.07 14.74
N THR A 55 -7.92 6.85 14.69
CA THR A 55 -7.87 8.22 15.25
C THR A 55 -8.93 9.13 14.62
N ARG A 56 -9.22 8.97 13.32
CA ARG A 56 -10.27 9.75 12.65
C ARG A 56 -11.66 9.41 13.18
N VAL A 57 -11.93 8.13 13.42
CA VAL A 57 -13.21 7.68 14.00
C VAL A 57 -13.34 8.22 15.43
N VAL A 58 -12.32 8.04 16.27
CA VAL A 58 -12.30 8.57 17.65
C VAL A 58 -12.56 10.07 17.67
N ASN A 59 -11.88 10.85 16.82
CA ASN A 59 -12.10 12.29 16.71
C ASN A 59 -13.50 12.66 16.25
N SER A 60 -14.10 11.88 15.36
CA SER A 60 -15.46 12.15 14.87
C SER A 60 -16.50 11.90 15.97
N LEU A 61 -16.32 10.82 16.74
CA LEU A 61 -17.13 10.51 17.92
C LEU A 61 -16.98 11.58 19.01
N ALA A 62 -15.75 11.96 19.33
CA ALA A 62 -15.46 12.98 20.34
C ALA A 62 -16.05 14.35 19.95
N LYS A 63 -16.06 14.70 18.66
CA LYS A 63 -16.70 15.95 18.17
C LYS A 63 -18.22 15.97 18.38
N ILE A 64 -18.87 14.81 18.43
CA ILE A 64 -20.31 14.70 18.72
C ILE A 64 -20.58 14.83 20.23
N GLY A 65 -19.57 14.60 21.07
CA GLY A 65 -19.71 14.57 22.53
C GLY A 65 -19.94 13.15 23.09
N ALA A 66 -19.62 12.11 22.32
CA ALA A 66 -19.61 10.74 22.82
C ALA A 66 -18.40 10.48 23.73
N ASP A 67 -18.58 9.67 24.77
CA ASP A 67 -17.48 9.25 25.65
C ASP A 67 -16.82 7.97 25.12
N VAL A 68 -15.63 8.13 24.57
CA VAL A 68 -14.91 7.05 23.87
C VAL A 68 -13.90 6.36 24.77
N TYR A 69 -14.09 5.08 25.06
CA TYR A 69 -13.15 4.24 25.79
C TYR A 69 -12.35 3.35 24.82
N ASP A 70 -11.03 3.44 24.89
CA ASP A 70 -10.10 2.58 24.17
C ASP A 70 -9.07 1.97 25.13
N LYS A 71 -8.09 1.23 24.59
CA LYS A 71 -7.02 0.61 25.39
C LYS A 71 -6.22 1.59 26.26
N SER A 72 -6.20 2.89 25.93
CA SER A 72 -5.45 3.90 26.68
C SER A 72 -6.22 4.41 27.89
N ARG A 73 -7.56 4.38 27.82
CA ARG A 73 -8.46 4.84 28.89
C ARG A 73 -8.99 3.70 29.77
N ALA A 74 -9.07 2.48 29.26
CA ALA A 74 -9.57 1.33 30.01
C ALA A 74 -8.98 -0.01 29.54
N CYS A 75 -9.03 -1.02 30.42
CA CYS A 75 -8.65 -2.39 30.12
C CYS A 75 -9.77 -3.08 29.32
N VAL A 76 -9.95 -2.67 28.07
CA VAL A 76 -11.03 -3.16 27.19
C VAL A 76 -10.54 -4.14 26.13
N HIS A 77 -9.23 -4.40 26.07
CA HIS A 77 -8.64 -5.26 25.07
C HIS A 77 -7.36 -5.92 25.60
N VAL A 78 -7.15 -7.18 25.23
CA VAL A 78 -5.91 -7.93 25.44
C VAL A 78 -5.47 -8.53 24.11
N SER A 79 -4.16 -8.75 23.98
CA SER A 79 -3.59 -9.45 22.82
C SER A 79 -4.13 -10.88 22.74
N GLY A 80 -4.39 -11.37 21.52
CA GLY A 80 -4.63 -12.79 21.27
C GLY A 80 -3.35 -13.63 21.19
N HIS A 81 -2.17 -12.98 21.22
CA HIS A 81 -0.86 -13.61 21.16
C HIS A 81 -0.16 -13.54 22.52
N ALA A 82 0.50 -14.64 22.90
CA ALA A 82 1.28 -14.79 24.13
C ALA A 82 2.45 -13.79 24.20
N GLY A 83 2.66 -13.22 25.38
CA GLY A 83 3.84 -12.42 25.71
C GLY A 83 5.05 -13.30 26.08
N ALA A 84 6.19 -12.67 26.35
CA ALA A 84 7.46 -13.37 26.60
C ALA A 84 7.39 -14.40 27.74
N GLU A 85 6.70 -14.10 28.85
CA GLU A 85 6.57 -15.04 29.98
C GLU A 85 5.72 -16.26 29.65
N GLU A 86 4.63 -16.06 28.89
CA GLU A 86 3.77 -17.15 28.43
C GLU A 86 4.49 -18.03 27.40
N LEU A 87 5.26 -17.43 26.49
CA LEU A 87 6.11 -18.18 25.56
C LEU A 87 7.18 -19.00 26.29
N LYS A 88 7.87 -18.41 27.29
CA LYS A 88 8.84 -19.13 28.12
C LYS A 88 8.19 -20.26 28.93
N LEU A 89 6.96 -20.08 29.39
CA LEU A 89 6.21 -21.14 30.08
C LEU A 89 6.02 -22.34 29.16
N VAL A 90 5.58 -22.12 27.92
CA VAL A 90 5.43 -23.20 26.93
C VAL A 90 6.76 -23.88 26.64
N LEU A 91 7.82 -23.11 26.39
CA LEU A 91 9.17 -23.66 26.17
C LEU A 91 9.67 -24.50 27.35
N SER A 92 9.42 -24.06 28.58
CA SER A 92 9.82 -24.77 29.80
C SER A 92 9.04 -26.06 30.05
N ILE A 93 7.80 -26.12 29.60
CA ILE A 93 6.94 -27.32 29.67
C ILE A 93 7.35 -28.33 28.59
N VAL A 94 7.49 -27.86 27.35
CA VAL A 94 7.78 -28.72 26.19
C VAL A 94 9.21 -29.24 26.21
N ARG A 95 10.17 -28.41 26.64
CA ARG A 95 11.61 -28.69 26.63
C ARG A 95 12.08 -29.22 25.26
N PRO A 96 11.89 -28.44 24.19
CA PRO A 96 12.18 -28.90 22.85
C PRO A 96 13.68 -29.18 22.67
N GLN A 97 14.02 -30.22 21.91
CA GLN A 97 15.40 -30.49 21.50
C GLN A 97 15.91 -29.46 20.50
N ALA A 98 15.01 -28.95 19.66
CA ALA A 98 15.27 -27.92 18.66
C ALA A 98 14.06 -27.01 18.51
N PHE A 99 14.29 -25.76 18.11
CA PHE A 99 13.26 -24.74 18.06
C PHE A 99 13.29 -23.94 16.75
N LEU A 100 12.12 -23.79 16.14
CA LEU A 100 11.88 -22.92 14.98
C LEU A 100 10.78 -21.93 15.35
N PRO A 101 11.07 -20.65 15.61
CA PRO A 101 10.04 -19.65 15.80
C PRO A 101 9.28 -19.44 14.49
N VAL A 102 7.96 -19.34 14.59
CA VAL A 102 7.05 -19.07 13.47
C VAL A 102 6.11 -17.91 13.80
N HIS A 103 5.39 -17.41 12.79
CA HIS A 103 4.37 -16.37 12.93
C HIS A 103 4.89 -15.04 13.51
N GLY A 104 5.79 -14.39 12.78
CA GLY A 104 6.25 -13.03 13.09
C GLY A 104 7.23 -12.51 12.05
N GLU A 105 7.43 -11.20 12.02
CA GLU A 105 8.55 -10.59 11.28
C GLU A 105 9.90 -10.97 11.89
N ALA A 106 10.99 -10.74 11.17
CA ALA A 106 12.34 -11.13 11.56
C ALA A 106 12.76 -10.67 12.98
N THR A 107 12.28 -9.50 13.42
CA THR A 107 12.51 -8.99 14.78
C THR A 107 11.83 -9.85 15.84
N HIS A 108 10.58 -10.25 15.61
CA HIS A 108 9.82 -11.14 16.49
C HIS A 108 10.43 -12.53 16.53
N LEU A 109 10.80 -13.09 15.37
CA LEU A 109 11.41 -14.42 15.28
C LEU A 109 12.73 -14.49 16.04
N ARG A 110 13.59 -13.47 15.90
CA ARG A 110 14.83 -13.36 16.67
C ARG A 110 14.60 -13.21 18.16
N ALA A 111 13.62 -12.40 18.58
CA ALA A 111 13.28 -12.28 19.98
C ALA A 111 12.79 -13.61 20.57
N HIS A 112 11.98 -14.37 19.82
CA HIS A 112 11.48 -15.67 20.26
C HIS A 112 12.58 -16.74 20.30
N ALA A 113 13.52 -16.72 19.34
CA ALA A 113 14.74 -17.53 19.39
C ALA A 113 15.54 -17.28 20.68
N ASN A 114 15.76 -16.01 21.04
CA ASN A 114 16.46 -15.66 22.28
C ASN A 114 15.71 -16.17 23.54
N LEU A 115 14.37 -16.21 23.52
CA LEU A 115 13.60 -16.79 24.61
C LEU A 115 13.81 -18.30 24.72
N ALA A 116 13.88 -19.00 23.58
CA ALA A 116 14.18 -20.44 23.54
C ALA A 116 15.57 -20.74 24.14
N GLU A 117 16.59 -20.00 23.72
CA GLU A 117 17.95 -20.10 24.29
C GLU A 117 17.96 -19.85 25.80
N ALA A 118 17.28 -18.79 26.26
CA ALA A 118 17.18 -18.46 27.67
C ALA A 118 16.46 -19.53 28.51
N THR A 119 15.64 -20.37 27.89
CA THR A 119 14.97 -21.52 28.53
C THR A 119 15.71 -22.85 28.39
N GLY A 120 16.89 -22.84 27.77
CA GLY A 120 17.81 -23.99 27.72
C GLY A 120 17.86 -24.76 26.41
N VAL A 121 17.28 -24.24 25.32
CA VAL A 121 17.52 -24.78 23.96
C VAL A 121 18.92 -24.37 23.52
N SER A 122 19.71 -25.29 22.96
CA SER A 122 21.06 -24.95 22.50
C SER A 122 21.01 -23.98 21.33
N PRO A 123 21.86 -22.94 21.24
CA PRO A 123 21.86 -21.99 20.13
C PRO A 123 22.00 -22.66 18.75
N GLU A 124 22.76 -23.74 18.65
CA GLU A 124 22.90 -24.54 17.42
C GLU A 124 21.63 -25.31 17.00
N ASP A 125 20.69 -25.50 17.93
CA ASP A 125 19.41 -26.16 17.70
C ASP A 125 18.24 -25.16 17.56
N VAL A 126 18.54 -23.86 17.49
CA VAL A 126 17.57 -22.81 17.19
C VAL A 126 17.71 -22.39 15.73
N PHE A 127 16.66 -22.62 14.94
CA PHE A 127 16.63 -22.35 13.51
C PHE A 127 15.77 -21.13 13.23
N ILE A 128 16.27 -20.16 12.47
CA ILE A 128 15.48 -19.04 11.96
C ILE A 128 15.49 -19.14 10.45
N LEU A 129 14.31 -19.34 9.86
CA LEU A 129 14.14 -19.56 8.42
C LEU A 129 13.34 -18.45 7.76
N GLU A 130 13.56 -18.29 6.47
CA GLU A 130 12.72 -17.52 5.55
C GLU A 130 11.68 -18.40 4.85
N ASN A 131 10.63 -17.77 4.30
CA ASN A 131 9.60 -18.49 3.55
C ASN A 131 10.20 -19.23 2.35
N GLY A 132 10.09 -20.55 2.33
CA GLY A 132 10.63 -21.41 1.26
C GLY A 132 11.93 -22.11 1.64
N GLU A 133 12.60 -21.68 2.71
CA GLU A 133 13.62 -22.52 3.34
C GLU A 133 12.95 -23.67 4.09
N SER A 134 13.65 -24.81 4.15
CA SER A 134 13.11 -26.03 4.75
C SER A 134 14.07 -26.62 5.79
N ILE A 135 13.49 -27.36 6.73
CA ILE A 135 14.23 -28.19 7.67
C ILE A 135 13.81 -29.64 7.45
N GLU A 136 14.80 -30.52 7.36
CA GLU A 136 14.59 -31.96 7.33
C GLU A 136 14.76 -32.54 8.73
N LEU A 137 13.70 -33.16 9.24
CA LEU A 137 13.72 -33.91 10.49
C LEU A 137 13.82 -35.40 10.19
N SER A 138 14.86 -36.05 10.74
CA SER A 138 15.10 -37.48 10.56
C SER A 138 15.56 -38.14 11.85
N SER A 139 15.64 -39.47 11.87
CA SER A 139 16.22 -40.22 13.00
C SER A 139 17.71 -39.92 13.24
N LYS A 140 18.40 -39.29 12.28
CA LYS A 140 19.81 -38.89 12.38
C LYS A 140 20.00 -37.47 12.93
N GLY A 141 18.91 -36.73 13.13
CA GLY A 141 18.92 -35.34 13.57
C GLY A 141 18.20 -34.41 12.60
N ILE A 142 18.42 -33.12 12.83
CA ILE A 142 17.78 -32.01 12.14
C ILE A 142 18.82 -31.28 11.29
N LYS A 143 18.49 -30.98 10.04
CA LYS A 143 19.35 -30.19 9.16
C LYS A 143 18.53 -29.28 8.26
N ILE A 144 19.16 -28.23 7.75
CA ILE A 144 18.59 -27.42 6.67
C ILE A 144 18.47 -28.30 5.41
N GLY A 145 17.27 -28.33 4.84
CA GLY A 145 16.94 -29.07 3.63
C GLY A 145 17.08 -28.22 2.37
N GLU A 146 16.63 -28.75 1.24
CA GLU A 146 16.54 -27.99 0.01
C GLU A 146 15.39 -26.96 0.07
N SER A 147 15.63 -25.77 -0.47
CA SER A 147 14.59 -24.75 -0.58
C SER A 147 13.47 -25.21 -1.51
N VAL A 148 12.23 -24.87 -1.15
CA VAL A 148 11.04 -25.12 -1.96
C VAL A 148 10.54 -23.83 -2.60
N PRO A 149 9.88 -23.90 -3.78
CA PRO A 149 9.28 -22.71 -4.39
C PRO A 149 8.30 -22.03 -3.43
N SER A 150 8.54 -20.75 -3.17
CA SER A 150 7.71 -19.89 -2.32
C SER A 150 7.53 -18.53 -2.99
N GLY A 151 6.52 -17.78 -2.57
CA GLY A 151 6.26 -16.46 -3.12
C GLY A 151 4.92 -15.88 -2.67
N ILE A 152 4.67 -14.65 -3.10
CA ILE A 152 3.42 -13.93 -2.83
C ILE A 152 2.53 -14.05 -4.07
N VAL A 153 1.29 -14.49 -3.86
CA VAL A 153 0.24 -14.46 -4.89
C VAL A 153 -0.72 -13.33 -4.56
N VAL A 154 -0.81 -12.35 -5.45
CA VAL A 154 -1.70 -11.19 -5.29
C VAL A 154 -3.08 -11.51 -5.83
N VAL A 155 -4.11 -11.16 -5.08
CA VAL A 155 -5.52 -11.28 -5.48
C VAL A 155 -6.09 -9.88 -5.67
N ASP A 156 -6.60 -9.60 -6.87
CA ASP A 156 -7.24 -8.33 -7.23
C ASP A 156 -8.59 -8.59 -7.89
N GLY A 157 -9.67 -8.37 -7.13
CA GLY A 157 -11.03 -8.69 -7.57
C GLY A 157 -11.21 -10.19 -7.86
N LEU A 158 -11.48 -10.52 -9.12
CA LEU A 158 -11.63 -11.90 -9.58
C LEU A 158 -10.31 -12.51 -10.09
N SER A 159 -9.26 -11.70 -10.25
CA SER A 159 -7.96 -12.15 -10.75
C SER A 159 -7.10 -12.67 -9.60
N VAL A 160 -6.64 -13.92 -9.72
CA VAL A 160 -5.74 -14.58 -8.76
C VAL A 160 -4.40 -14.80 -9.44
N GLY A 161 -3.34 -14.16 -8.96
CA GLY A 161 -1.99 -14.32 -9.50
C GLY A 161 -1.68 -13.59 -10.80
N ASP A 162 -2.69 -13.06 -11.51
CA ASP A 162 -2.50 -12.30 -12.76
C ASP A 162 -1.99 -10.87 -12.53
N THR A 163 -2.06 -10.37 -11.29
CA THR A 163 -1.50 -9.05 -10.94
C THR A 163 0.00 -9.19 -10.77
N SER A 164 0.75 -8.97 -11.86
CA SER A 164 2.20 -8.97 -11.82
C SER A 164 2.75 -7.81 -10.98
N GLU A 165 3.96 -7.99 -10.44
CA GLU A 165 4.70 -6.94 -9.73
C GLU A 165 4.85 -5.65 -10.57
N MET A 166 4.94 -5.78 -11.90
CA MET A 166 4.95 -4.65 -12.82
C MET A 166 3.66 -3.82 -12.73
N VAL A 167 2.49 -4.45 -12.65
CA VAL A 167 1.20 -3.73 -12.52
C VAL A 167 1.14 -2.97 -11.20
N LEU A 168 1.64 -3.56 -10.11
CA LEU A 168 1.71 -2.87 -8.81
C LEU A 168 2.68 -1.69 -8.85
N HIS A 169 3.82 -1.85 -9.52
CA HIS A 169 4.79 -0.77 -9.72
C HIS A 169 4.20 0.38 -10.55
N GLU A 170 3.49 0.07 -11.63
CA GLU A 170 2.78 1.08 -12.44
C GLU A 170 1.72 1.81 -11.61
N ARG A 171 0.90 1.10 -10.84
CA ARG A 171 -0.10 1.73 -9.94
C ARG A 171 0.54 2.63 -8.90
N SER A 172 1.64 2.20 -8.30
CA SER A 172 2.40 3.00 -7.34
C SER A 172 2.96 4.27 -7.98
N SER A 173 3.56 4.16 -9.17
CA SER A 173 4.09 5.29 -9.93
C SER A 173 2.98 6.28 -10.33
N LEU A 174 1.85 5.76 -10.82
CA LEU A 174 0.67 6.57 -11.15
C LEU A 174 0.11 7.30 -9.92
N GLY A 175 0.00 6.62 -8.78
CA GLY A 175 -0.50 7.22 -7.54
C GLY A 175 0.44 8.26 -6.94
N ALA A 176 1.75 8.11 -7.11
CA ALA A 176 2.75 9.03 -6.55
C ALA A 176 3.09 10.21 -7.47
N GLN A 177 3.10 10.02 -8.79
CA GLN A 177 3.63 10.98 -9.76
C GLN A 177 2.64 11.39 -10.85
N GLY A 178 1.48 10.72 -10.94
CA GLY A 178 0.50 10.97 -11.98
C GLY A 178 0.91 10.44 -13.36
N VAL A 179 0.14 10.84 -14.37
CA VAL A 179 0.31 10.43 -15.77
C VAL A 179 0.14 11.60 -16.71
N ALA A 180 0.96 11.62 -17.77
CA ALA A 180 0.83 12.53 -18.89
C ALA A 180 0.70 11.77 -20.21
N SER A 181 -0.17 12.25 -21.09
CA SER A 181 -0.38 11.69 -22.42
C SER A 181 -0.07 12.74 -23.49
N ILE A 182 0.61 12.32 -24.55
CA ILE A 182 0.89 13.11 -25.75
C ILE A 182 0.15 12.47 -26.92
N ALA A 183 -0.66 13.24 -27.64
CA ALA A 183 -1.34 12.79 -28.85
C ALA A 183 -1.18 13.79 -30.01
N CYS A 184 -0.73 13.31 -31.17
CA CYS A 184 -0.69 14.10 -32.41
C CYS A 184 -0.64 13.22 -33.67
N ALA A 185 -1.05 13.78 -34.81
CA ALA A 185 -0.80 13.19 -36.12
C ALA A 185 0.34 13.92 -36.86
N VAL A 186 1.19 13.14 -37.52
CA VAL A 186 2.33 13.63 -38.32
C VAL A 186 2.27 13.05 -39.72
N ASN A 187 2.78 13.80 -40.70
CA ASN A 187 3.01 13.31 -42.05
C ASN A 187 4.52 13.31 -42.30
N ARG A 188 5.10 12.12 -42.49
CA ARG A 188 6.55 11.98 -42.69
C ARG A 188 7.01 12.43 -44.08
N LYS A 189 6.16 12.33 -45.10
CA LYS A 189 6.49 12.77 -46.47
C LYS A 189 6.62 14.29 -46.54
N SER A 190 5.66 15.02 -45.96
CA SER A 190 5.70 16.48 -45.85
C SER A 190 6.50 17.00 -44.66
N ARG A 191 7.00 16.10 -43.79
CA ARG A 191 7.80 16.40 -42.59
C ARG A 191 7.12 17.41 -41.66
N SER A 192 5.81 17.28 -41.52
CA SER A 192 4.98 18.26 -40.81
C SER A 192 4.08 17.60 -39.77
N LEU A 193 3.85 18.30 -38.68
CA LEU A 193 2.71 18.05 -37.79
C LEU A 193 1.41 18.35 -38.56
N VAL A 194 0.50 17.38 -38.58
CA VAL A 194 -0.82 17.52 -39.22
C VAL A 194 -1.85 18.09 -38.24
N THR A 195 -1.73 17.72 -36.95
CA THR A 195 -2.58 18.24 -35.87
C THR A 195 -1.73 18.95 -34.82
N PRO A 196 -2.32 19.87 -34.04
CA PRO A 196 -1.70 20.34 -32.80
C PRO A 196 -1.34 19.18 -31.87
N VAL A 197 -0.28 19.33 -31.08
CA VAL A 197 0.06 18.37 -30.03
C VAL A 197 -0.90 18.57 -28.86
N LEU A 198 -1.72 17.56 -28.60
CA LEU A 198 -2.59 17.49 -27.44
C LEU A 198 -1.80 16.87 -26.28
N VAL A 199 -1.85 17.53 -25.14
CA VAL A 199 -1.23 17.07 -23.89
C VAL A 199 -2.31 17.01 -22.82
N GLU A 200 -2.48 15.84 -22.22
CA GLU A 200 -3.37 15.65 -21.08
C GLU A 200 -2.55 15.20 -19.88
N MET A 201 -2.85 15.73 -18.70
CA MET A 201 -2.12 15.46 -17.47
C MET A 201 -3.13 15.18 -16.36
N HIS A 202 -2.91 14.08 -15.62
CA HIS A 202 -3.77 13.66 -14.53
C HIS A 202 -2.93 13.30 -13.31
N GLY A 203 -3.31 13.80 -12.14
CA GLY A 203 -2.57 13.56 -10.89
C GLY A 203 -1.21 14.25 -10.80
N ILE A 204 -0.93 15.20 -11.70
CA ILE A 204 0.30 16.01 -11.71
C ILE A 204 -0.05 17.41 -11.16
N PRO A 205 0.69 17.95 -10.17
CA PRO A 205 0.49 19.30 -9.67
C PRO A 205 0.60 20.36 -10.77
N GLY A 206 -0.43 21.20 -10.90
CA GLY A 206 -0.51 22.20 -11.97
C GLY A 206 -0.75 21.61 -13.36
N GLY A 207 -1.04 20.31 -13.49
CA GLY A 207 -1.40 19.70 -14.77
C GLY A 207 -2.71 20.24 -15.36
N ASP A 208 -3.53 20.87 -14.53
CA ASP A 208 -4.76 21.60 -14.86
C ASP A 208 -4.52 23.09 -15.18
N ASP A 209 -3.29 23.60 -14.99
CA ASP A 209 -2.92 24.97 -15.35
C ASP A 209 -2.77 25.10 -16.89
N PRO A 210 -3.61 25.92 -17.56
CA PRO A 210 -3.55 26.11 -19.00
C PRO A 210 -2.19 26.62 -19.50
N GLU A 211 -1.47 27.43 -18.71
CA GLU A 211 -0.16 27.96 -19.09
C GLU A 211 0.90 26.85 -19.09
N LEU A 212 0.87 25.94 -18.10
CA LEU A 212 1.75 24.78 -18.06
C LEU A 212 1.46 23.84 -19.24
N VAL A 213 0.19 23.51 -19.47
CA VAL A 213 -0.23 22.65 -20.60
C VAL A 213 0.25 23.23 -21.93
N LYS A 214 0.09 24.54 -22.13
CA LYS A 214 0.53 25.25 -23.34
C LYS A 214 2.06 25.25 -23.47
N ALA A 215 2.80 25.45 -22.38
CA ALA A 215 4.25 25.39 -22.38
C ALA A 215 4.76 23.99 -22.76
N VAL A 216 4.17 22.94 -22.19
CA VAL A 216 4.50 21.54 -22.49
C VAL A 216 4.15 21.21 -23.94
N SER A 217 2.93 21.52 -24.40
CA SER A 217 2.50 21.29 -25.78
C SER A 217 3.41 21.98 -26.79
N LYS A 218 3.82 23.23 -26.53
CA LYS A 218 4.77 23.96 -27.38
C LYS A 218 6.15 23.31 -27.40
N ALA A 219 6.67 22.91 -26.23
CA ALA A 219 7.98 22.24 -26.14
C ALA A 219 8.00 20.91 -26.90
N VAL A 220 6.95 20.09 -26.73
CA VAL A 220 6.79 18.82 -27.43
C VAL A 220 6.60 19.03 -28.94
N SER A 221 5.77 19.99 -29.35
CA SER A 221 5.56 20.33 -30.77
C SER A 221 6.87 20.69 -31.46
N ASN A 222 7.68 21.55 -30.83
CA ASN A 222 8.99 21.93 -31.34
C ASN A 222 9.95 20.74 -31.43
N ALA A 223 9.92 19.85 -30.44
CA ALA A 223 10.77 18.67 -30.40
C ALA A 223 10.41 17.66 -31.50
N ILE A 224 9.10 17.41 -31.71
CA ILE A 224 8.60 16.55 -32.78
C ILE A 224 8.92 17.14 -34.15
N GLN A 225 8.67 18.43 -34.36
CA GLN A 225 8.94 19.09 -35.64
C GLN A 225 10.44 19.02 -36.00
N ARG A 226 11.34 19.23 -35.03
CA ARG A 226 12.79 19.06 -35.23
C ARG A 226 13.17 17.62 -35.58
N SER A 227 12.56 16.63 -34.91
CA SER A 227 12.78 15.21 -35.19
C SER A 227 12.35 14.83 -36.61
N LEU A 228 11.20 15.34 -37.06
CA LEU A 228 10.69 15.14 -38.43
C LEU A 228 11.60 15.78 -39.49
N SER A 229 12.12 16.99 -39.24
CA SER A 229 13.05 17.66 -40.16
C SER A 229 14.37 16.90 -40.32
N LYS A 230 14.82 16.18 -39.27
CA LYS A 230 16.01 15.32 -39.27
C LYS A 230 15.76 13.90 -39.81
N GLU A 231 14.52 13.58 -40.20
CA GLU A 231 14.13 12.26 -40.70
C GLU A 231 14.37 11.12 -39.70
N GLU A 232 14.28 11.42 -38.40
CA GLU A 232 14.50 10.42 -37.35
C GLU A 232 13.40 9.32 -37.37
N PRO A 233 13.71 8.09 -36.95
CA PRO A 233 12.73 6.99 -36.96
C PRO A 233 11.61 7.20 -35.93
N PRO A 234 10.41 6.59 -36.11
CA PRO A 234 9.25 6.85 -35.25
C PRO A 234 9.48 6.53 -33.77
N ARG A 235 10.33 5.55 -33.49
CA ARG A 235 10.72 5.19 -32.12
C ARG A 235 11.51 6.32 -31.46
N GLU A 236 12.37 7.01 -32.19
CA GLU A 236 13.19 8.08 -31.66
C GLU A 236 12.39 9.38 -31.48
N THR A 237 11.50 9.70 -32.43
CA THR A 237 10.54 10.81 -32.27
C THR A 237 9.69 10.65 -31.01
N ARG A 238 9.22 9.43 -30.69
CA ARG A 238 8.48 9.15 -29.46
C ARG A 238 9.32 9.38 -28.20
N LYS A 239 10.60 8.98 -28.19
CA LYS A 239 11.51 9.24 -27.06
C LYS A 239 11.75 10.73 -26.87
N ILE A 240 11.98 11.46 -27.96
CA ILE A 240 12.25 12.91 -27.92
C ILE A 240 11.03 13.68 -27.40
N ALA A 241 9.82 13.32 -27.86
CA ALA A 241 8.58 13.89 -27.35
C ALA A 241 8.43 13.65 -25.83
N ARG A 242 8.68 12.42 -25.38
CA ARG A 242 8.67 12.07 -23.94
C ARG A 242 9.69 12.88 -23.14
N SER A 243 10.93 12.98 -23.61
CA SER A 243 11.99 13.73 -22.93
C SER A 243 11.70 15.22 -22.86
N ALA A 244 11.11 15.81 -23.92
CA ALA A 244 10.73 17.22 -23.92
C ALA A 244 9.65 17.51 -22.87
N LEU A 245 8.62 16.65 -22.77
CA LEU A 245 7.60 16.78 -21.73
C LEU A 245 8.20 16.64 -20.33
N LEU A 246 9.01 15.60 -20.10
CA LEU A 246 9.62 15.35 -18.79
C LEU A 246 10.56 16.49 -18.37
N SER A 247 11.27 17.12 -19.30
CA SER A 247 12.15 18.26 -19.00
C SER A 247 11.35 19.44 -18.43
N VAL A 248 10.23 19.80 -19.07
CA VAL A 248 9.39 20.91 -18.62
C VAL A 248 8.74 20.60 -17.28
N LEU A 249 8.23 19.37 -17.11
CA LEU A 249 7.61 18.96 -15.85
C LEU A 249 8.63 18.88 -14.72
N TRP A 250 9.85 18.39 -14.97
CA TRP A 250 10.90 18.36 -13.95
C TRP A 250 11.25 19.76 -13.45
N GLU A 251 11.42 20.72 -14.37
CA GLU A 251 11.73 22.11 -14.02
C GLU A 251 10.61 22.80 -13.23
N ARG A 252 9.35 22.47 -13.51
CA ARG A 252 8.18 23.12 -12.89
C ARG A 252 7.67 22.44 -11.63
N THR A 253 7.72 21.11 -11.60
CA THR A 253 7.03 20.29 -10.59
C THR A 253 7.96 19.35 -9.83
N ASN A 254 9.21 19.18 -10.29
CA ASN A 254 10.17 18.21 -9.74
C ASN A 254 9.62 16.75 -9.73
N GLN A 255 8.74 16.43 -10.68
CA GLN A 255 8.14 15.10 -10.84
C GLN A 255 8.47 14.46 -12.21
N ARG A 256 8.38 13.13 -12.28
CA ARG A 256 8.62 12.33 -13.49
C ARG A 256 7.47 11.35 -13.77
N PRO A 257 6.27 11.86 -14.09
CA PRO A 257 5.10 11.03 -14.31
C PRO A 257 5.32 9.94 -15.35
N LEU A 258 4.45 8.94 -15.32
CA LEU A 258 4.32 8.00 -16.43
C LEU A 258 3.92 8.80 -17.69
N VAL A 259 4.60 8.58 -18.81
CA VAL A 259 4.32 9.29 -20.07
C VAL A 259 3.92 8.31 -21.17
N ILE A 260 2.71 8.51 -21.71
CA ILE A 260 2.17 7.76 -22.84
C ILE A 260 2.28 8.65 -24.09
N VAL A 261 2.84 8.11 -25.18
CA VAL A 261 3.08 8.88 -26.40
C VAL A 261 2.42 8.20 -27.59
N ASN A 262 1.39 8.83 -28.13
CA ASN A 262 0.61 8.38 -29.28
C ASN A 262 0.85 9.32 -30.46
N ILE A 263 1.65 8.87 -31.42
CA ILE A 263 1.91 9.60 -32.66
C ILE A 263 1.34 8.79 -33.81
N LEU A 264 0.31 9.33 -34.46
CA LEU A 264 -0.32 8.75 -35.64
C LEU A 264 0.41 9.24 -36.90
N GLU A 265 0.66 8.34 -37.85
CA GLU A 265 1.23 8.69 -39.13
C GLU A 265 0.14 8.68 -40.21
N LEU A 266 0.08 9.75 -41.00
CA LEU A 266 -0.87 9.97 -42.10
C LEU A 266 -0.16 10.07 -43.45
#